data_AF-A0A9W7E6D1-F1
#
_entry.id   AF-A0A9W7E6D1-F1
#
_cell.length_a   1.000
_cell.length_b   1.000
_cell.length_c   1.000
_cell.angle_alpha   90.00
_cell.angle_beta   90.00
_cell.angle_gamma   90.00
#
_symmetry.space_group_name_H-M   'P 1'
#
loop_
_entity.id
_entity.type
_entity.pdbx_description
1 polymer ?
#
loop_
_entity_poly.entity_id
_entity_poly.type
_entity_poly.pdbx_seq_one_letter_code
_entity_poly.pdbx_strand_id
1 'polypeptide(L)'
;MEKRAIVLLNFHAVARGGEVKFLNWGEAYYDNACQCLVFNWKEMKTGHQYPMPIVQSGDFTGCAFHALACMCAAGGLFRSVNTLNLNKRSVFQSLVNVAAERVSTKVSDLLPDQYTSTSLRRGSITTLSLHPQVTTYDVNQRSGLETSDSTRYYIAPTLPGSIVGGKILAGYNSVRERVYPAKIPATEVVPDDLHRLVDFVFLRNVAVFNRPDLKPVLLDLLASLVHHYGPMCAHASVGIRHPVNARLREAFKGVCNLEDEGEAHKMLLQLSTTVSDDFSAQNSAPLGCVAGSSPDLVRAVDTLGRVANNMLTKIETMSIEIVQLRNAVQAYESAAVVERTTTTAASSPLNKRKKTVASIFGGSAIAKTTSKAAETGQAELLDQYLFRVSKDGMLTRESCEDLVQTGSRNEAMKVRNTMGYVKRCINGFKDPASMWSGL
;
A
#
# COMPACT_ATOMS: atom_id res chain seq x y z
N MET A 1 -13.19 -10.59 -13.41
CA MET A 1 -11.84 -11.13 -13.75
C MET A 1 -10.81 -10.03 -13.84
N GLU A 2 -11.00 -9.02 -14.71
CA GLU A 2 -10.08 -7.85 -14.80
C GLU A 2 -9.86 -7.14 -13.45
N LYS A 3 -10.93 -6.92 -12.69
CA LYS A 3 -10.89 -6.34 -11.33
C LYS A 3 -9.88 -7.03 -10.40
N ARG A 4 -9.84 -8.37 -10.41
CA ARG A 4 -8.92 -9.15 -9.58
C ARG A 4 -7.47 -8.97 -10.04
N ALA A 5 -7.23 -8.97 -11.35
CA ALA A 5 -5.89 -8.71 -11.90
C ALA A 5 -5.40 -7.29 -11.55
N ILE A 6 -6.28 -6.29 -11.55
CA ILE A 6 -5.96 -4.91 -11.12
C ILE A 6 -5.48 -4.92 -9.67
N VAL A 7 -6.25 -5.52 -8.75
CA VAL A 7 -5.92 -5.55 -7.32
C VAL A 7 -4.61 -6.31 -7.09
N LEU A 8 -4.47 -7.51 -7.67
CA LEU A 8 -3.29 -8.34 -7.44
C LEU A 8 -2.03 -7.75 -8.07
N LEU A 9 -2.08 -7.18 -9.27
CA LEU A 9 -0.91 -6.51 -9.83
C LEU A 9 -0.53 -5.27 -9.01
N ASN A 10 -1.50 -4.53 -8.48
CA ASN A 10 -1.22 -3.39 -7.61
C ASN A 10 -0.54 -3.84 -6.31
N PHE A 11 -1.06 -4.89 -5.67
CA PHE A 11 -0.47 -5.51 -4.47
C PHE A 11 0.95 -6.03 -4.74
N HIS A 12 1.11 -6.87 -5.77
CA HIS A 12 2.39 -7.48 -6.11
C HIS A 12 3.43 -6.44 -6.51
N ALA A 13 3.04 -5.37 -7.21
CA ALA A 13 3.96 -4.30 -7.59
C ALA A 13 4.29 -3.33 -6.45
N VAL A 14 3.71 -3.50 -5.25
CA VAL A 14 3.84 -2.55 -4.13
C VAL A 14 3.51 -1.13 -4.57
N ALA A 15 2.53 -1.03 -5.46
CA ALA A 15 2.24 0.17 -6.21
C ALA A 15 1.40 1.16 -5.41
N ARG A 16 1.41 2.42 -5.85
CA ARG A 16 0.36 3.36 -5.47
C ARG A 16 -0.92 3.00 -6.24
N GLY A 17 -2.08 3.26 -5.64
CA GLY A 17 -3.39 2.89 -6.20
C GLY A 17 -3.59 3.33 -7.66
N GLY A 18 -3.10 4.51 -8.02
CA GLY A 18 -3.23 5.05 -9.38
C GLY A 18 -2.22 4.54 -10.40
N GLU A 19 -1.18 3.78 -10.03
CA GLU A 19 -0.06 3.46 -10.94
C GLU A 19 -0.37 2.29 -11.88
N VAL A 20 -1.25 1.37 -11.48
CA VAL A 20 -1.59 0.16 -12.25
C VAL A 20 -2.17 0.46 -13.65
N LYS A 21 -2.76 1.64 -13.88
CA LYS A 21 -3.27 2.05 -15.19
C LYS A 21 -2.19 2.23 -16.25
N PHE A 22 -0.94 2.47 -15.83
CA PHE A 22 0.17 2.78 -16.73
C PHE A 22 0.86 1.51 -17.25
N LEU A 23 0.44 0.34 -16.78
CA LEU A 23 0.95 -0.92 -17.29
C LEU A 23 0.67 -1.06 -18.78
N ASN A 24 1.73 -1.41 -19.51
CA ASN A 24 1.74 -1.44 -20.96
C ASN A 24 2.45 -2.70 -21.45
N TRP A 25 1.79 -3.48 -22.30
CA TRP A 25 2.38 -4.67 -22.92
C TRP A 25 3.57 -4.32 -23.84
N GLY A 26 3.61 -3.10 -24.38
CA GLY A 26 4.72 -2.57 -25.18
C GLY A 26 6.04 -2.48 -24.41
N GLU A 27 5.98 -2.27 -23.10
CA GLU A 27 7.16 -2.15 -22.23
C GLU A 27 7.39 -3.41 -21.39
N ALA A 28 6.47 -4.37 -21.46
CA ALA A 28 6.63 -5.67 -20.83
C ALA A 28 7.58 -6.56 -21.64
N TYR A 29 8.20 -7.51 -20.96
CA TYR A 29 9.00 -8.58 -21.56
C TYR A 29 8.96 -9.82 -20.66
N TYR A 30 9.26 -10.99 -21.22
CA TYR A 30 9.45 -12.21 -20.46
C TYR A 30 10.95 -12.45 -20.27
N ASP A 31 11.36 -12.58 -19.01
CA ASP A 31 12.74 -12.89 -18.68
C ASP A 31 12.95 -14.41 -18.65
N ASN A 32 13.76 -14.92 -19.57
CA ASN A 32 13.99 -16.37 -19.69
C ASN A 32 14.81 -16.95 -18.52
N ALA A 33 15.67 -16.16 -17.90
CA ALA A 33 16.51 -16.64 -16.80
C ALA A 33 15.67 -16.83 -15.53
N CYS A 34 14.87 -15.81 -15.20
CA CYS A 34 13.95 -15.76 -14.07
C CYS A 34 12.61 -16.47 -14.35
N GLN A 35 12.32 -16.81 -15.61
CA GLN A 35 11.07 -17.42 -16.07
C GLN A 35 9.82 -16.68 -15.57
N CYS A 36 9.79 -15.36 -15.77
CA CYS A 36 8.69 -14.53 -15.30
C CYS A 36 8.35 -13.40 -16.27
N LEU A 37 7.10 -12.94 -16.20
CA LEU A 37 6.68 -11.72 -16.87
C LEU A 37 7.20 -10.52 -16.08
N VAL A 38 7.87 -9.60 -16.76
CA VAL A 38 8.39 -8.36 -16.19
C VAL A 38 7.66 -7.18 -16.81
N PHE A 39 7.10 -6.33 -15.95
CA PHE A 39 6.65 -5.00 -16.36
C PHE A 39 7.72 -3.97 -16.01
N ASN A 40 7.96 -3.00 -16.88
CA ASN A 40 8.71 -1.83 -16.50
C ASN A 40 7.79 -0.88 -15.71
N TRP A 41 7.91 -0.89 -14.38
CA TRP A 41 7.04 -0.12 -13.50
C TRP A 41 7.47 1.33 -13.45
N LYS A 42 6.54 2.26 -13.71
CA LYS A 42 6.81 3.69 -13.70
C LYS A 42 6.16 4.36 -12.50
N GLU A 43 6.98 4.93 -11.63
CA GLU A 43 6.52 5.79 -10.55
C GLU A 43 6.16 7.18 -11.06
N MET A 44 4.92 7.60 -10.82
CA MET A 44 4.43 8.87 -11.37
C MET A 44 5.04 10.10 -10.70
N LYS A 45 5.40 10.00 -9.41
CA LYS A 45 5.92 11.14 -8.64
C LYS A 45 7.39 11.43 -8.93
N THR A 46 8.19 10.38 -9.09
CA THR A 46 9.65 10.46 -9.26
C THR A 46 10.05 10.33 -10.72
N GLY A 47 9.17 9.77 -11.56
CA GLY A 47 9.50 9.41 -12.95
C GLY A 47 10.39 8.17 -13.07
N HIS A 48 10.77 7.57 -11.94
CA HIS A 48 11.63 6.38 -11.92
C HIS A 48 10.95 5.20 -12.57
N GLN A 49 11.75 4.41 -13.28
CA GLN A 49 11.32 3.20 -13.94
C GLN A 49 12.19 2.04 -13.50
N TYR A 50 11.57 0.90 -13.21
CA TYR A 50 12.29 -0.28 -12.77
C TYR A 50 11.56 -1.58 -13.09
N PRO A 51 12.31 -2.68 -13.26
CA PRO A 51 11.72 -3.98 -13.56
C PRO A 51 10.88 -4.50 -12.40
N MET A 52 9.66 -4.92 -12.71
CA MET A 52 8.69 -5.48 -11.77
C MET A 52 8.30 -6.89 -12.20
N PRO A 53 9.05 -7.93 -11.76
CA PRO A 53 8.72 -9.31 -12.06
C PRO A 53 7.43 -9.73 -11.38
N ILE A 54 6.58 -10.43 -12.13
CA ILE A 54 5.35 -11.08 -11.67
C ILE A 54 5.62 -12.57 -11.59
N VAL A 55 5.64 -13.08 -10.36
CA VAL A 55 5.93 -14.48 -10.07
C VAL A 55 4.60 -15.24 -9.90
N GLN A 56 4.50 -16.43 -10.50
CA GLN A 56 3.33 -17.29 -10.33
C GLN A 56 3.26 -17.81 -8.88
N SER A 57 2.08 -17.93 -8.30
CA SER A 57 1.86 -18.53 -6.98
C SER A 57 1.18 -19.90 -7.12
N GLY A 58 1.36 -20.77 -6.11
CA GLY A 58 0.62 -22.04 -6.01
C GLY A 58 -0.86 -21.85 -5.66
N ASP A 59 -1.23 -20.73 -5.02
CA ASP A 59 -2.64 -20.43 -4.74
C ASP A 59 -3.24 -19.55 -5.83
N PHE A 60 -4.27 -20.08 -6.51
CA PHE A 60 -4.96 -19.37 -7.56
C PHE A 60 -5.65 -18.10 -7.07
N THR A 61 -5.97 -17.92 -5.78
CA THR A 61 -6.66 -16.71 -5.29
C THR A 61 -5.72 -15.51 -5.21
N GLY A 62 -4.49 -15.72 -4.73
CA GLY A 62 -3.42 -14.71 -4.62
C GLY A 62 -2.48 -14.60 -5.83
N CYS A 63 -2.55 -15.55 -6.78
CA CYS A 63 -1.68 -15.58 -7.95
C CYS A 63 -1.98 -14.45 -8.96
N ALA A 64 -1.14 -13.40 -8.99
CA ALA A 64 -1.27 -12.30 -9.96
C ALA A 64 -1.12 -12.76 -11.42
N PHE A 65 -0.25 -13.76 -11.65
CA PHE A 65 -0.04 -14.34 -12.97
C PHE A 65 -1.29 -15.08 -13.49
N HIS A 66 -1.93 -15.88 -12.64
CA HIS A 66 -3.19 -16.55 -12.94
C HIS A 66 -4.34 -15.54 -13.13
N ALA A 67 -4.38 -14.46 -12.33
CA ALA A 67 -5.37 -13.40 -12.51
C ALA A 67 -5.25 -12.68 -13.85
N LEU A 68 -4.00 -12.43 -14.29
CA LEU A 68 -3.72 -11.95 -15.65
C LEU A 68 -4.22 -12.95 -16.70
N ALA A 69 -4.01 -14.25 -16.51
CA ALA A 69 -4.46 -15.28 -17.44
C ALA A 69 -5.99 -15.31 -17.57
N CYS A 70 -6.70 -15.23 -16.43
CA CYS A 70 -8.16 -15.11 -16.40
C CYS A 70 -8.65 -13.86 -17.14
N MET A 71 -7.99 -12.72 -16.96
CA MET A 71 -8.32 -11.49 -17.69
C MET A 71 -8.11 -11.65 -19.20
N CYS A 72 -7.02 -12.28 -19.61
CA CYS A 72 -6.72 -12.54 -21.02
C CYS A 72 -7.79 -13.46 -21.64
N ALA A 73 -8.18 -14.54 -20.93
CA ALA A 73 -9.23 -15.45 -21.37
C ALA A 73 -10.61 -14.75 -21.46
N ALA A 74 -10.84 -13.72 -20.65
CA ALA A 74 -12.03 -12.88 -20.72
C ALA A 74 -11.99 -11.81 -21.84
N GLY A 75 -11.02 -11.87 -22.75
CA GLY A 75 -10.88 -10.91 -23.85
C GLY A 75 -10.03 -9.67 -23.51
N GLY A 76 -9.26 -9.69 -22.42
CA GLY A 76 -8.36 -8.60 -22.04
C GLY A 76 -7.25 -8.29 -23.06
N LEU A 77 -7.03 -9.18 -24.04
CA LEU A 77 -6.08 -9.02 -25.15
C LEU A 77 -6.75 -8.62 -26.48
N PHE A 78 -8.05 -8.35 -26.48
CA PHE A 78 -8.75 -7.85 -27.65
C PHE A 78 -8.84 -6.32 -27.64
N ARG A 79 -8.65 -5.69 -28.79
CA ARG A 79 -8.75 -4.24 -29.01
C ARG A 79 -9.70 -3.99 -30.17
N SER A 80 -10.70 -3.13 -29.98
CA SER A 80 -11.58 -2.75 -31.09
C SER A 80 -10.84 -1.85 -32.07
N VAL A 81 -11.30 -1.81 -33.33
CA VAL A 81 -10.71 -0.97 -34.39
C VAL A 81 -10.66 0.50 -33.97
N ASN A 82 -11.64 0.95 -33.18
CA ASN A 82 -11.76 2.32 -32.69
C ASN A 82 -10.91 2.64 -31.45
N THR A 83 -10.11 1.70 -30.95
CA THR A 83 -9.23 1.95 -29.79
C THR A 83 -8.06 2.84 -30.23
N LEU A 84 -7.84 3.98 -29.55
CA LEU A 84 -6.72 4.90 -29.83
C LEU A 84 -5.37 4.17 -29.73
N ASN A 85 -4.37 4.57 -30.53
CA ASN A 85 -3.09 3.85 -30.65
C ASN A 85 -2.32 3.65 -29.33
N LEU A 86 -2.32 4.65 -28.44
CA LEU A 86 -1.70 4.53 -27.11
C LEU A 86 -2.46 3.53 -26.23
N ASN A 87 -3.78 3.48 -26.37
CA ASN A 87 -4.65 2.60 -25.60
C ASN A 87 -4.47 1.15 -26.06
N LYS A 88 -4.14 0.90 -27.34
CA LYS A 88 -3.98 -0.46 -27.89
C LYS A 88 -2.98 -1.32 -27.10
N ARG A 89 -1.97 -0.70 -26.47
CA ARG A 89 -0.91 -1.43 -25.74
C ARG A 89 -1.12 -1.50 -24.22
N SER A 90 -2.05 -0.73 -23.66
CA SER A 90 -2.32 -0.77 -22.22
C SER A 90 -2.81 -2.15 -21.77
N VAL A 91 -2.37 -2.59 -20.59
CA VAL A 91 -2.82 -3.87 -20.00
C VAL A 91 -4.31 -3.79 -19.65
N PHE A 92 -4.72 -2.72 -18.96
CA PHE A 92 -6.10 -2.51 -18.49
C PHE A 92 -6.81 -1.44 -19.32
N GLN A 93 -7.56 -1.86 -20.34
CA GLN A 93 -8.32 -0.94 -21.20
C GLN A 93 -9.34 -0.11 -20.42
N SER A 94 -9.94 -0.71 -19.39
CA SER A 94 -10.94 -0.05 -18.54
C SER A 94 -10.40 1.15 -17.75
N LEU A 95 -9.07 1.26 -17.59
CA LEU A 95 -8.43 2.31 -16.80
C LEU A 95 -7.81 3.43 -17.64
N VAL A 96 -7.73 3.28 -18.96
CA VAL A 96 -6.94 4.19 -19.82
C VAL A 96 -7.48 5.63 -19.74
N ASN A 97 -8.79 5.78 -19.84
CA ASN A 97 -9.48 7.08 -19.81
C ASN A 97 -9.83 7.57 -18.40
N VAL A 98 -9.36 6.88 -17.35
CA VAL A 98 -9.64 7.25 -15.95
C VAL A 98 -8.46 8.07 -15.41
N ALA A 99 -8.71 9.25 -14.84
CA ALA A 99 -7.67 10.04 -14.17
C ALA A 99 -6.99 9.21 -13.06
N ALA A 100 -5.66 9.36 -12.88
CA ALA A 100 -4.88 8.50 -11.99
C ALA A 100 -5.37 8.55 -10.53
N GLU A 101 -5.81 9.72 -10.08
CA GLU A 101 -6.39 9.96 -8.76
C GLU A 101 -7.68 9.14 -8.59
N ARG A 102 -8.51 9.08 -9.64
CA ARG A 102 -9.75 8.28 -9.66
C ARG A 102 -9.48 6.79 -9.78
N VAL A 103 -8.36 6.38 -10.36
CA VAL A 103 -7.94 4.97 -10.37
C VAL A 103 -7.65 4.49 -8.96
N SER A 104 -7.02 5.32 -8.11
CA SER A 104 -6.81 4.96 -6.70
C SER A 104 -8.12 4.68 -5.96
N THR A 105 -9.16 5.48 -6.20
CA THR A 105 -10.51 5.24 -5.68
C THR A 105 -11.09 3.96 -6.24
N LYS A 106 -11.05 3.76 -7.57
CA LYS A 106 -11.53 2.52 -8.19
C LYS A 106 -10.85 1.27 -7.63
N VAL A 107 -9.55 1.32 -7.33
CA VAL A 107 -8.86 0.18 -6.70
C VAL A 107 -9.36 -0.05 -5.28
N SER A 108 -9.59 1.02 -4.50
CA SER A 108 -10.19 0.91 -3.17
C SER A 108 -11.61 0.31 -3.22
N ASP A 109 -12.44 0.71 -4.19
CA ASP A 109 -13.81 0.21 -4.37
C ASP A 109 -13.87 -1.29 -4.74
N LEU A 110 -12.73 -1.90 -5.09
CA LEU A 110 -12.62 -3.34 -5.36
C LEU A 110 -12.20 -4.15 -4.12
N LEU A 111 -11.88 -3.47 -3.02
CA LEU A 111 -11.51 -4.09 -1.76
C LEU A 111 -12.71 -4.06 -0.79
N PRO A 112 -12.69 -4.88 0.27
CA PRO A 112 -13.65 -4.73 1.37
C PRO A 112 -13.60 -3.30 1.95
N ASP A 113 -14.74 -2.80 2.43
CA ASP A 113 -14.96 -1.39 2.81
C ASP A 113 -13.94 -0.83 3.80
N GLN A 114 -13.35 -1.67 4.65
CA GLN A 114 -12.31 -1.29 5.61
C GLN A 114 -10.91 -1.08 4.99
N TYR A 115 -10.72 -1.41 3.72
CA TYR A 115 -9.43 -1.36 3.05
C TYR A 115 -9.41 -0.34 1.91
N THR A 116 -8.22 0.19 1.65
CA THR A 116 -7.97 1.17 0.59
C THR A 116 -6.79 0.71 -0.26
N SER A 117 -6.64 1.30 -1.44
CA SER A 117 -5.41 1.14 -2.24
C SER A 117 -4.14 1.53 -1.47
N THR A 118 -4.22 2.43 -0.49
CA THR A 118 -3.08 2.76 0.39
C THR A 118 -2.79 1.65 1.39
N SER A 119 -3.82 1.06 2.01
CA SER A 119 -3.63 -0.08 2.92
C SER A 119 -3.16 -1.32 2.17
N LEU A 120 -3.56 -1.50 0.90
CA LEU A 120 -3.05 -2.56 0.04
C LEU A 120 -1.53 -2.46 -0.13
N ARG A 121 -1.02 -1.28 -0.49
CA ARG A 121 0.43 -1.02 -0.59
C ARG A 121 1.16 -1.26 0.74
N ARG A 122 0.58 -0.77 1.84
CA ARG A 122 1.14 -0.99 3.19
C ARG A 122 1.20 -2.48 3.52
N GLY A 123 0.14 -3.22 3.20
CA GLY A 123 0.08 -4.67 3.34
C GLY A 123 1.23 -5.34 2.59
N SER A 124 1.46 -5.00 1.32
CA SER A 124 2.59 -5.53 0.56
C SER A 124 3.94 -5.23 1.21
N ILE A 125 4.17 -3.98 1.64
CA ILE A 125 5.43 -3.58 2.31
C ILE A 125 5.61 -4.35 3.62
N THR A 126 4.56 -4.49 4.41
CA THR A 126 4.57 -5.26 5.66
C THR A 126 4.88 -6.73 5.40
N THR A 127 4.21 -7.36 4.42
CA THR A 127 4.49 -8.76 4.03
C THR A 127 5.94 -8.95 3.60
N LEU A 128 6.49 -8.02 2.82
CA LEU A 128 7.92 -8.03 2.47
C LEU A 128 8.79 -7.93 3.71
N SER A 129 8.55 -6.91 4.54
CA SER A 129 9.41 -6.57 5.69
C SER A 129 9.41 -7.62 6.81
N LEU A 130 8.35 -8.42 6.89
CA LEU A 130 8.22 -9.51 7.86
C LEU A 130 8.89 -10.81 7.41
N HIS A 131 9.33 -10.92 6.15
CA HIS A 131 9.94 -12.15 5.66
C HIS A 131 11.37 -12.31 6.21
N PRO A 132 11.74 -13.46 6.82
CA PRO A 132 13.01 -13.60 7.53
C PRO A 132 14.25 -13.58 6.62
N GLN A 133 14.08 -13.84 5.32
CA GLN A 133 15.17 -13.89 4.34
C GLN A 133 15.38 -12.59 3.55
N VAL A 134 14.70 -11.49 3.92
CA VAL A 134 14.90 -10.19 3.27
C VAL A 134 15.67 -9.20 4.12
N THR A 135 16.35 -8.33 3.39
CA THR A 135 16.93 -7.11 3.92
C THR A 135 16.04 -5.93 3.59
N THR A 136 16.23 -4.79 4.28
CA THR A 136 15.61 -3.52 3.90
C THR A 136 15.93 -3.14 2.45
N TYR A 137 17.10 -3.53 1.95
CA TYR A 137 17.47 -3.32 0.56
C TYR A 137 16.56 -4.08 -0.42
N ASP A 138 16.25 -5.36 -0.15
CA ASP A 138 15.31 -6.13 -1.00
C ASP A 138 13.90 -5.49 -1.00
N VAL A 139 13.45 -5.00 0.16
CA VAL A 139 12.18 -4.27 0.28
C VAL A 139 12.19 -3.00 -0.58
N ASN A 140 13.27 -2.24 -0.55
CA ASN A 140 13.40 -1.00 -1.32
C ASN A 140 13.50 -1.26 -2.83
N GLN A 141 14.27 -2.27 -3.23
CA GLN A 141 14.38 -2.73 -4.62
C GLN A 141 13.03 -3.13 -5.21
N ARG A 142 12.12 -3.69 -4.39
CA ARG A 142 10.76 -4.02 -4.83
C ARG A 142 9.80 -2.82 -4.80
N SER A 143 9.86 -2.01 -3.74
CA SER A 143 8.83 -1.02 -3.42
C SER A 143 9.08 0.39 -3.98
N GLY A 144 10.31 0.66 -4.44
CA GLY A 144 10.74 1.99 -4.86
C GLY A 144 10.78 3.00 -3.70
N LEU A 145 10.79 2.55 -2.45
CA LEU A 145 10.88 3.44 -1.29
C LEU A 145 12.24 4.15 -1.26
N GLU A 146 12.20 5.45 -0.99
CA GLU A 146 13.41 6.23 -0.77
C GLU A 146 14.05 5.79 0.54
N THR A 147 15.32 5.39 0.49
CA THR A 147 16.18 5.34 1.67
C THR A 147 16.54 6.75 2.09
N SER A 148 16.71 6.97 3.40
CA SER A 148 17.26 8.22 3.93
C SER A 148 18.76 8.36 3.64
N ASP A 149 19.41 7.31 3.12
CA ASP A 149 20.81 7.30 2.76
C ASP A 149 21.05 7.67 1.29
N SER A 150 22.30 7.99 0.98
CA SER A 150 22.74 8.31 -0.38
C SER A 150 22.87 7.09 -1.28
N THR A 151 22.63 5.86 -0.79
CA THR A 151 22.85 4.62 -1.57
C THR A 151 21.96 4.56 -2.81
N ARG A 152 20.79 5.22 -2.77
CA ARG A 152 19.87 5.36 -3.91
C ARG A 152 20.51 5.96 -5.17
N TYR A 153 21.54 6.80 -5.02
CA TYR A 153 22.24 7.40 -6.16
C TYR A 153 23.23 6.44 -6.82
N TYR A 154 23.63 5.40 -6.09
CA TYR A 154 24.65 4.45 -6.53
C TYR A 154 24.06 3.10 -6.93
N ILE A 155 22.83 2.80 -6.49
CA ILE A 155 22.22 1.49 -6.70
C ILE A 155 20.84 1.64 -7.33
N ALA A 156 20.76 1.35 -8.63
CA ALA A 156 19.50 1.30 -9.35
C ALA A 156 18.71 0.02 -9.01
N PRO A 157 17.37 0.06 -9.04
CA PRO A 157 16.57 -1.15 -8.98
C PRO A 157 16.87 -2.09 -10.16
N THR A 158 17.09 -3.36 -9.88
CA THR A 158 17.40 -4.38 -10.91
C THR A 158 16.46 -5.58 -10.81
N LEU A 159 16.29 -6.31 -11.90
CA LEU A 159 15.43 -7.50 -11.93
C LEU A 159 15.83 -8.54 -10.85
N PRO A 160 17.13 -8.90 -10.68
CA PRO A 160 17.55 -9.81 -9.60
C PRO A 160 17.26 -9.27 -8.19
N GLY A 161 17.30 -7.95 -7.98
CA GLY A 161 16.92 -7.34 -6.70
C GLY A 161 15.41 -7.41 -6.45
N SER A 162 14.61 -7.04 -7.45
CA SER A 162 13.15 -6.95 -7.31
C SER A 162 12.44 -8.32 -7.35
N ILE A 163 13.07 -9.40 -7.84
CA ILE A 163 12.45 -10.73 -7.90
C ILE A 163 12.30 -11.39 -6.53
N VAL A 164 13.20 -11.08 -5.58
CA VAL A 164 13.12 -11.58 -4.20
C VAL A 164 11.80 -11.15 -3.57
N GLY A 165 11.48 -9.85 -3.68
CA GLY A 165 10.19 -9.33 -3.23
C GLY A 165 9.00 -9.90 -3.99
N GLY A 166 9.14 -10.15 -5.31
CA GLY A 166 8.10 -10.80 -6.10
C GLY A 166 7.76 -12.21 -5.61
N LYS A 167 8.77 -13.01 -5.25
CA LYS A 167 8.58 -14.36 -4.71
C LYS A 167 7.86 -14.35 -3.35
N ILE A 168 8.20 -13.42 -2.47
CA ILE A 168 7.55 -13.28 -1.16
C ILE A 168 6.06 -12.97 -1.32
N LEU A 169 5.74 -12.01 -2.19
CA LEU A 169 4.35 -11.62 -2.44
C LEU A 169 3.57 -12.71 -3.17
N ALA A 170 4.25 -13.65 -3.84
CA ALA A 170 3.67 -14.87 -4.39
C ALA A 170 3.59 -16.03 -3.38
N GLY A 171 4.06 -15.85 -2.14
CA GLY A 171 3.94 -16.82 -1.05
C GLY A 171 5.07 -17.84 -0.96
N TYR A 172 6.21 -17.60 -1.61
CA TYR A 172 7.38 -18.50 -1.49
C TYR A 172 8.17 -18.23 -0.22
N ASN A 173 8.57 -19.31 0.46
CA ASN A 173 9.43 -19.25 1.65
C ASN A 173 10.92 -19.18 1.29
N SER A 174 11.36 -19.98 0.30
CA SER A 174 12.75 -19.99 -0.19
C SER A 174 12.96 -18.95 -1.29
N VAL A 175 13.10 -17.68 -0.90
CA VAL A 175 13.07 -16.56 -1.87
C VAL A 175 14.36 -16.39 -2.66
N ARG A 176 15.46 -16.98 -2.17
CA ARG A 176 16.77 -16.99 -2.85
C ARG A 176 16.91 -18.13 -3.85
N GLU A 177 16.06 -19.14 -3.77
CA GLU A 177 16.08 -20.29 -4.66
C GLU A 177 15.39 -20.00 -5.98
N ARG A 178 15.68 -20.79 -7.02
CA ARG A 178 15.02 -20.63 -8.31
C ARG A 178 13.57 -21.08 -8.19
N VAL A 179 12.69 -20.30 -8.81
CA VAL A 179 11.25 -20.59 -8.89
C VAL A 179 10.92 -20.84 -10.35
N TYR A 180 10.11 -21.87 -10.59
CA TYR A 180 9.68 -22.27 -11.92
C TYR A 180 8.17 -22.03 -12.06
N PRO A 181 7.71 -21.34 -13.12
CA PRO A 181 6.28 -21.21 -13.38
C PRO A 181 5.72 -22.57 -13.80
N ALA A 182 4.39 -22.71 -13.72
CA ALA A 182 3.72 -23.91 -14.20
C ALA A 182 3.97 -24.09 -15.70
N LYS A 183 4.23 -25.33 -16.12
CA LYS A 183 4.40 -25.72 -17.52
C LYS A 183 3.44 -26.86 -17.84
N ILE A 184 2.89 -26.85 -19.05
CA ILE A 184 2.17 -28.02 -19.57
C ILE A 184 3.23 -28.99 -20.11
N PRO A 185 3.32 -30.23 -19.61
CA PRO A 185 4.29 -31.19 -20.09
C PRO A 185 4.05 -31.50 -21.57
N ALA A 186 5.12 -31.51 -22.36
CA ALA A 186 5.04 -31.86 -23.79
C ALA A 186 4.62 -33.31 -24.03
N THR A 187 4.66 -34.16 -23.01
CA THR A 187 4.16 -35.55 -23.04
C THR A 187 2.64 -35.63 -23.01
N GLU A 188 1.95 -34.61 -22.49
CA GLU A 188 0.50 -34.60 -22.33
C GLU A 188 -0.22 -33.93 -23.51
N VAL A 189 0.40 -32.90 -24.11
CA VAL A 189 -0.20 -32.13 -25.20
C VAL A 189 0.86 -31.81 -26.25
N VAL A 190 0.55 -32.10 -27.51
CA VAL A 190 1.44 -31.81 -28.65
C VAL A 190 1.66 -30.29 -28.77
N PRO A 191 2.88 -29.81 -29.06
CA PRO A 191 3.16 -28.37 -29.12
C PRO A 191 2.25 -27.55 -30.05
N ASP A 192 1.86 -28.11 -31.20
CA ASP A 192 0.97 -27.45 -32.16
C ASP A 192 -0.44 -27.25 -31.57
N ASP A 193 -0.94 -28.23 -30.83
CA ASP A 193 -2.23 -28.13 -30.13
C ASP A 193 -2.16 -27.12 -28.98
N LEU A 194 -1.01 -27.00 -28.32
CA LEU A 194 -0.78 -25.98 -27.30
C LEU A 194 -0.89 -24.55 -27.87
N HIS A 195 -0.37 -24.33 -29.07
CA HIS A 195 -0.50 -23.05 -29.76
C HIS A 195 -1.94 -22.77 -30.20
N ARG A 196 -2.66 -23.80 -30.71
CA ARG A 196 -4.08 -23.68 -31.02
C ARG A 196 -4.91 -23.36 -29.77
N LEU A 197 -4.63 -24.04 -28.65
CA LEU A 197 -5.28 -23.75 -27.37
C LEU A 197 -5.08 -22.30 -26.94
N VAL A 198 -3.86 -21.78 -27.06
CA VAL A 198 -3.57 -20.36 -26.79
C VAL A 198 -4.47 -19.45 -27.63
N ASP A 199 -4.62 -19.73 -28.93
CA ASP A 199 -5.42 -18.90 -29.83
C ASP A 199 -6.94 -19.01 -29.57
N PHE A 200 -7.44 -20.19 -29.20
CA PHE A 200 -8.84 -20.38 -28.80
C PHE A 200 -9.15 -19.74 -27.44
N VAL A 201 -8.30 -19.96 -26.44
CA VAL A 201 -8.51 -19.46 -25.07
C VAL A 201 -8.32 -17.94 -25.03
N PHE A 202 -7.29 -17.40 -25.66
CA PHE A 202 -7.00 -15.97 -25.62
C PHE A 202 -7.41 -15.29 -26.92
N LEU A 203 -8.61 -14.69 -26.93
CA LEU A 203 -9.00 -13.80 -28.02
C LEU A 203 -8.03 -12.60 -28.07
N ARG A 204 -7.11 -12.63 -29.03
CA ARG A 204 -5.99 -11.68 -29.12
C ARG A 204 -5.91 -11.01 -30.48
N ASN A 205 -5.72 -9.69 -30.47
CA ASN A 205 -5.28 -8.92 -31.64
C ASN A 205 -4.26 -7.82 -31.26
N VAL A 206 -3.69 -7.91 -30.07
CA VAL A 206 -2.58 -7.04 -29.63
C VAL A 206 -1.28 -7.58 -30.24
N ALA A 207 -0.79 -6.92 -31.29
CA ALA A 207 0.38 -7.34 -32.07
C ALA A 207 1.68 -7.50 -31.26
N VAL A 208 1.77 -6.92 -30.06
CA VAL A 208 2.96 -6.97 -29.21
C VAL A 208 3.33 -8.39 -28.77
N PHE A 209 2.36 -9.31 -28.71
CA PHE A 209 2.60 -10.71 -28.37
C PHE A 209 3.23 -11.52 -29.52
N ASN A 210 3.41 -10.91 -30.69
CA ASN A 210 4.22 -11.48 -31.77
C ASN A 210 5.72 -11.30 -31.52
N ARG A 211 6.12 -10.48 -30.53
CA ARG A 211 7.53 -10.33 -30.16
C ARG A 211 8.07 -11.63 -29.56
N PRO A 212 9.31 -12.05 -29.90
CA PRO A 212 9.90 -13.28 -29.38
C PRO A 212 9.99 -13.33 -27.85
N ASP A 213 10.18 -12.18 -27.21
CA ASP A 213 10.32 -12.03 -25.77
C ASP A 213 8.98 -11.96 -25.02
N LEU A 214 7.83 -11.92 -25.70
CA LEU A 214 6.51 -11.98 -25.06
C LEU A 214 5.70 -13.20 -25.47
N LYS A 215 6.07 -13.86 -26.57
CA LYS A 215 5.43 -15.09 -27.03
C LYS A 215 5.38 -16.17 -25.93
N PRO A 216 6.43 -16.42 -25.12
CA PRO A 216 6.40 -17.42 -24.05
C PRO A 216 5.34 -17.14 -22.98
N VAL A 217 5.01 -15.86 -22.73
CA VAL A 217 4.04 -15.46 -21.69
C VAL A 217 2.69 -16.13 -21.91
N LEU A 218 2.23 -16.25 -23.15
CA LEU A 218 0.91 -16.82 -23.43
C LEU A 218 0.84 -18.31 -23.09
N LEU A 219 1.91 -19.06 -23.33
CA LEU A 219 2.00 -20.46 -22.93
C LEU A 219 1.96 -20.60 -21.42
N ASP A 220 2.68 -19.72 -20.70
CA ASP A 220 2.70 -19.76 -19.24
C ASP A 220 1.36 -19.32 -18.65
N LEU A 221 0.69 -18.33 -19.25
CA LEU A 221 -0.66 -17.94 -18.83
C LEU A 221 -1.64 -19.10 -19.03
N LEU A 222 -1.56 -19.83 -20.14
CA LEU A 222 -2.36 -21.04 -20.37
C LEU A 222 -2.04 -22.11 -19.33
N ALA A 223 -0.76 -22.39 -19.09
CA ALA A 223 -0.31 -23.36 -18.07
C ALA A 223 -0.81 -22.97 -16.67
N SER A 224 -0.86 -21.67 -16.36
CA SER A 224 -1.42 -21.16 -15.11
C SER A 224 -2.94 -21.36 -15.01
N LEU A 225 -3.68 -21.27 -16.11
CA LEU A 225 -5.11 -21.63 -16.12
C LEU A 225 -5.31 -23.12 -15.87
N VAL A 226 -4.50 -23.96 -16.52
CA VAL A 226 -4.57 -25.43 -16.40
C VAL A 226 -4.17 -25.89 -15.00
N HIS A 227 -3.04 -25.41 -14.46
CA HIS A 227 -2.60 -25.67 -13.09
C HIS A 227 -3.76 -25.47 -12.12
N HIS A 228 -4.41 -24.31 -12.16
CA HIS A 228 -5.43 -23.95 -11.17
C HIS A 228 -6.85 -24.41 -11.52
N TYR A 229 -7.05 -25.16 -12.61
CA TYR A 229 -8.38 -25.54 -13.09
C TYR A 229 -9.16 -26.40 -12.07
N GLY A 230 -8.53 -27.45 -11.53
CA GLY A 230 -9.12 -28.30 -10.49
C GLY A 230 -9.53 -27.51 -9.24
N PRO A 231 -8.61 -26.77 -8.59
CA PRO A 231 -8.92 -25.91 -7.47
C PRO A 231 -10.04 -24.89 -7.74
N MET A 232 -10.05 -24.26 -8.93
CA MET A 232 -11.12 -23.34 -9.31
C MET A 232 -12.48 -24.02 -9.45
N CYS A 233 -12.53 -25.24 -9.98
CA CYS A 233 -13.77 -26.01 -10.10
C CYS A 233 -14.33 -26.41 -8.73
N ALA A 234 -13.46 -26.72 -7.77
CA ALA A 234 -13.84 -27.10 -6.40
C ALA A 234 -14.20 -25.88 -5.53
N HIS A 235 -13.73 -24.68 -5.86
CA HIS A 235 -13.96 -23.49 -5.05
C HIS A 235 -15.43 -23.02 -5.09
N ALA A 236 -16.04 -22.87 -3.91
CA ALA A 236 -17.48 -22.58 -3.76
C ALA A 236 -17.97 -21.33 -4.51
N SER A 237 -17.16 -20.26 -4.57
CA SER A 237 -17.53 -19.02 -5.26
C SER A 237 -17.19 -18.98 -6.76
N VAL A 238 -16.43 -19.94 -7.28
CA VAL A 238 -16.00 -19.98 -8.68
C VAL A 238 -16.76 -21.08 -9.41
N GLY A 239 -16.53 -22.33 -9.01
CA GLY A 239 -17.21 -23.51 -9.53
C GLY A 239 -16.88 -23.85 -10.98
N ILE A 240 -17.39 -25.01 -11.41
CA ILE A 240 -17.20 -25.53 -12.77
C ILE A 240 -17.80 -24.62 -13.86
N ARG A 241 -18.89 -23.90 -13.55
CA ARG A 241 -19.61 -23.03 -14.49
C ARG A 241 -18.99 -21.64 -14.67
N HIS A 242 -17.88 -21.35 -14.01
CA HIS A 242 -17.20 -20.08 -14.17
C HIS A 242 -16.83 -19.85 -15.66
N PRO A 243 -17.00 -18.64 -16.23
CA PRO A 243 -16.84 -18.44 -17.68
C PRO A 243 -15.43 -18.75 -18.21
N VAL A 244 -14.38 -18.59 -17.38
CA VAL A 244 -13.01 -19.01 -17.76
C VAL A 244 -12.90 -20.52 -17.85
N ASN A 245 -13.50 -21.25 -16.90
CA ASN A 245 -13.47 -22.70 -16.88
C ASN A 245 -14.28 -23.26 -18.06
N ALA A 246 -15.42 -22.65 -18.37
CA ALA A 246 -16.23 -22.98 -19.55
C ALA A 246 -15.44 -22.75 -20.84
N ARG A 247 -14.81 -21.58 -21.00
CA ARG A 247 -13.99 -21.28 -22.19
C ARG A 247 -12.79 -22.21 -22.34
N LEU A 248 -12.13 -22.58 -21.23
CA LEU A 248 -11.02 -23.53 -21.25
C LEU A 248 -11.49 -24.93 -21.69
N ARG A 249 -12.64 -25.41 -21.18
CA ARG A 249 -13.24 -26.68 -21.64
C ARG A 249 -13.62 -26.66 -23.10
N GLU A 250 -14.28 -25.61 -23.56
CA GLU A 250 -14.70 -25.46 -24.95
C GLU A 250 -13.49 -25.46 -25.90
N ALA A 251 -12.45 -24.70 -25.55
CA ALA A 251 -11.19 -24.69 -26.31
C ALA A 251 -10.52 -26.07 -26.31
N PHE A 252 -10.46 -26.74 -25.16
CA PHE A 252 -9.85 -28.06 -25.04
C PHE A 252 -10.60 -29.12 -25.84
N LYS A 253 -11.94 -29.11 -25.75
CA LYS A 253 -12.81 -29.95 -26.58
C LYS A 253 -12.52 -29.77 -28.07
N GLY A 254 -12.47 -28.51 -28.54
CA GLY A 254 -12.26 -28.20 -29.94
C GLY A 254 -10.88 -28.58 -30.46
N VAL A 255 -9.82 -28.37 -29.67
CA VAL A 255 -8.45 -28.70 -30.10
C VAL A 255 -8.18 -30.20 -30.04
N CYS A 256 -8.68 -30.89 -29.02
CA CYS A 256 -8.46 -32.33 -28.84
C CYS A 256 -9.51 -33.20 -29.57
N ASN A 257 -10.42 -32.60 -30.34
CA ASN A 257 -11.51 -33.29 -31.06
C ASN A 257 -12.36 -34.21 -30.17
N LEU A 258 -12.70 -33.76 -28.96
CA LEU A 258 -13.47 -34.54 -27.98
C LEU A 258 -14.97 -34.47 -28.27
N GLU A 259 -15.70 -35.53 -27.93
CA GLU A 259 -17.13 -35.66 -28.26
C GLU A 259 -17.98 -34.66 -27.47
N ASP A 260 -17.70 -34.50 -26.17
CA ASP A 260 -18.46 -33.65 -25.26
C ASP A 260 -17.59 -32.86 -24.26
N GLU A 261 -18.20 -31.88 -23.58
CA GLU A 261 -17.51 -31.05 -22.59
C GLU A 261 -17.16 -31.80 -21.29
N GLY A 262 -17.85 -32.90 -20.98
CA GLY A 262 -17.59 -33.76 -19.83
C GLY A 262 -16.29 -34.53 -20.00
N GLU A 263 -15.98 -35.03 -21.20
CA GLU A 263 -14.69 -35.62 -21.54
C GLU A 263 -13.56 -34.58 -21.41
N ALA A 264 -13.75 -33.38 -22.00
CA ALA A 264 -12.82 -32.27 -21.87
C ALA A 264 -12.59 -31.87 -20.40
N HIS A 265 -13.64 -31.88 -19.57
CA HIS A 265 -13.53 -31.61 -18.15
C HIS A 265 -12.67 -32.64 -17.42
N LYS A 266 -12.89 -33.95 -17.67
CA LYS A 266 -12.11 -35.03 -17.05
C LYS A 266 -10.63 -34.94 -17.42
N MET A 267 -10.32 -34.74 -18.70
CA MET A 267 -8.93 -34.59 -19.16
C MET A 267 -8.27 -33.34 -18.58
N LEU A 268 -8.98 -32.21 -18.52
CA LEU A 268 -8.45 -31.00 -17.89
C LEU A 268 -8.22 -31.16 -16.39
N LEU A 269 -9.04 -31.94 -15.67
CA LEU A 269 -8.77 -32.26 -14.27
C LEU A 269 -7.50 -33.10 -14.12
N GLN A 270 -7.33 -34.13 -14.94
CA GLN A 270 -6.12 -34.95 -14.94
C GLN A 270 -4.88 -34.09 -15.25
N LEU A 271 -4.94 -33.27 -16.29
CA LEU A 271 -3.85 -32.39 -16.67
C LEU A 271 -3.56 -31.33 -15.59
N SER A 272 -4.59 -30.79 -14.94
CA SER A 272 -4.45 -29.87 -13.81
C SER A 272 -3.68 -30.50 -12.66
N THR A 273 -3.98 -31.77 -12.33
CA THR A 273 -3.23 -32.54 -11.33
C THR A 273 -1.77 -32.72 -11.76
N THR A 274 -1.51 -33.21 -12.97
CA THR A 274 -0.14 -33.40 -13.49
C THR A 274 0.68 -32.11 -13.45
N VAL A 275 0.12 -30.99 -13.89
CA VAL A 275 0.79 -29.68 -13.87
C VAL A 275 1.02 -29.20 -12.44
N SER A 276 0.08 -29.45 -11.53
CA SER A 276 0.20 -29.06 -10.11
C SER A 276 1.29 -29.87 -9.40
N ASP A 277 1.37 -31.17 -9.68
CA ASP A 277 2.37 -32.07 -9.12
C ASP A 277 3.77 -31.71 -9.61
N ASP A 278 3.94 -31.47 -10.92
CA ASP A 278 5.20 -31.01 -11.50
C ASP A 278 5.61 -29.63 -10.95
N PHE A 279 4.69 -28.67 -10.90
CA PHE A 279 4.94 -27.36 -10.30
C PHE A 279 5.38 -27.48 -8.83
N SER A 280 4.70 -28.34 -8.06
CA SER A 280 5.06 -28.58 -6.66
C SER A 280 6.42 -29.27 -6.55
N ALA A 281 6.72 -30.26 -7.39
CA ALA A 281 7.99 -30.96 -7.41
C ALA A 281 9.16 -30.01 -7.75
N GLN A 282 8.99 -29.10 -8.71
CA GLN A 282 10.03 -28.15 -9.10
C GLN A 282 10.26 -27.03 -8.08
N ASN A 283 9.23 -26.70 -7.29
CA ASN A 283 9.26 -25.62 -6.30
C ASN A 283 9.26 -26.14 -4.85
N SER A 284 9.48 -27.44 -4.64
CA SER A 284 9.46 -28.10 -3.31
C SER A 284 10.80 -28.04 -2.58
N ALA A 285 11.70 -27.14 -2.97
CA ALA A 285 12.61 -26.50 -2.01
C ALA A 285 11.80 -26.20 -0.76
N PRO A 286 12.11 -26.83 0.40
CA PRO A 286 11.13 -27.19 1.40
C PRO A 286 10.22 -26.01 1.59
N LEU A 287 9.00 -26.14 1.04
CA LEU A 287 7.94 -25.25 1.39
C LEU A 287 7.95 -25.37 2.89
N GLY A 288 8.42 -24.34 3.57
CA GLY A 288 8.12 -24.07 4.94
C GLY A 288 6.60 -23.85 5.04
N CYS A 289 5.79 -24.80 4.57
CA CYS A 289 4.75 -25.37 5.37
C CYS A 289 5.36 -25.57 6.75
N VAL A 290 5.26 -24.51 7.54
CA VAL A 290 5.15 -24.57 8.98
C VAL A 290 3.87 -25.37 9.24
N ALA A 291 3.91 -26.67 8.95
CA ALA A 291 2.99 -27.63 9.49
C ALA A 291 3.45 -27.80 10.95
N GLY A 292 2.82 -27.03 11.83
CA GLY A 292 3.13 -26.99 13.26
C GLY A 292 4.00 -25.78 13.63
N SER A 293 3.37 -24.81 14.31
CA SER A 293 4.01 -23.87 15.24
C SER A 293 5.46 -23.51 14.92
N SER A 294 5.68 -22.65 13.92
CA SER A 294 7.02 -22.08 13.72
C SER A 294 7.34 -21.30 14.99
N PRO A 295 8.46 -21.60 15.68
CA PRO A 295 8.93 -20.77 16.77
C PRO A 295 9.15 -19.32 16.32
N ASP A 296 9.24 -19.04 15.02
CA ASP A 296 9.34 -17.67 14.49
C ASP A 296 7.99 -16.96 14.40
N LEU A 297 6.88 -17.67 14.11
CA LEU A 297 5.54 -17.09 14.19
C LEU A 297 5.16 -16.84 15.66
N VAL A 298 5.47 -17.80 16.54
CA VAL A 298 5.30 -17.62 18.00
C VAL A 298 6.18 -16.48 18.50
N ARG A 299 7.45 -16.40 18.07
CA ARG A 299 8.34 -15.26 18.40
C ARG A 299 7.83 -13.94 17.82
N ALA A 300 7.25 -13.92 16.63
CA ALA A 300 6.68 -12.72 16.03
C ALA A 300 5.44 -12.27 16.80
N VAL A 301 4.54 -13.19 17.16
CA VAL A 301 3.37 -12.92 18.00
C VAL A 301 3.78 -12.46 19.40
N ASP A 302 4.79 -13.08 20.03
CA ASP A 302 5.35 -12.66 21.31
C ASP A 302 6.03 -11.28 21.24
N THR A 303 6.70 -10.99 20.12
CA THR A 303 7.34 -9.70 19.91
C THR A 303 6.28 -8.62 19.71
N LEU A 304 5.23 -8.89 18.95
CA LEU A 304 4.08 -8.01 18.79
C LEU A 304 3.35 -7.80 20.12
N GLY A 305 3.17 -8.86 20.92
CA GLY A 305 2.59 -8.78 22.27
C GLY A 305 3.44 -7.91 23.21
N ARG A 306 4.76 -8.07 23.20
CA ARG A 306 5.69 -7.22 23.97
C ARG A 306 5.65 -5.76 23.53
N VAL A 307 5.62 -5.49 22.22
CA VAL A 307 5.49 -4.12 21.70
C VAL A 307 4.15 -3.50 22.10
N ALA A 308 3.04 -4.24 21.98
CA ALA A 308 1.72 -3.80 22.40
C ALA A 308 1.67 -3.47 23.90
N ASN A 309 2.23 -4.34 24.75
CA ASN A 309 2.31 -4.09 26.20
C ASN A 309 3.17 -2.86 26.53
N ASN A 310 4.32 -2.70 25.87
CA ASN A 310 5.17 -1.52 26.06
C ASN A 310 4.45 -0.22 25.63
N MET A 311 3.65 -0.26 24.56
CA MET A 311 2.81 0.87 24.15
C MET A 311 1.72 1.15 25.18
N LEU A 312 1.08 0.11 25.73
CA LEU A 312 0.06 0.25 26.77
C LEU A 312 0.64 0.92 28.03
N THR A 313 1.79 0.45 28.52
CA THR A 313 2.47 1.04 29.69
C THR A 313 2.87 2.49 29.45
N LYS A 314 3.30 2.84 28.23
CA LYS A 314 3.57 4.24 27.87
C LYS A 314 2.30 5.10 27.90
N ILE A 315 1.19 4.58 27.39
CA ILE A 315 -0.11 5.28 27.41
C ILE A 315 -0.58 5.50 28.85
N GLU A 316 -0.42 4.50 29.73
CA GLU A 316 -0.74 4.62 31.15
C GLU A 316 0.14 5.67 31.84
N THR A 317 1.45 5.66 31.58
CA THR A 317 2.40 6.63 32.13
C THR A 317 2.03 8.05 31.69
N MET A 318 1.77 8.26 30.39
CA MET A 318 1.32 9.55 29.87
C MET A 318 -0.01 9.99 30.49
N SER A 319 -0.93 9.05 30.75
CA SER A 319 -2.22 9.36 31.37
C SER A 319 -2.04 9.87 32.81
N ILE A 320 -1.11 9.28 33.57
CA ILE A 320 -0.75 9.74 34.93
C ILE A 320 -0.15 11.14 34.87
N GLU A 321 0.81 11.39 33.96
CA GLU A 321 1.43 12.72 33.80
C GLU A 321 0.40 13.80 33.45
N ILE A 322 -0.57 13.49 32.59
CA ILE A 322 -1.68 14.40 32.24
C ILE A 322 -2.52 14.75 33.47
N VAL A 323 -2.83 13.77 34.33
CA VAL A 323 -3.59 14.01 35.57
C VAL A 323 -2.79 14.88 36.55
N GLN A 324 -1.50 14.62 36.71
CA GLN A 324 -0.63 15.43 37.58
C GLN A 324 -0.55 16.89 37.09
N LEU A 325 -0.38 17.09 35.79
CA LEU A 325 -0.39 18.43 35.18
C LEU A 325 -1.73 19.13 35.40
N ARG A 326 -2.85 18.41 35.25
CA ARG A 326 -4.18 18.97 35.51
C ARG A 326 -4.33 19.43 36.97
N ASN A 327 -3.88 18.62 37.93
CA ASN A 327 -3.94 18.98 39.35
C ASN A 327 -3.03 20.16 39.69
N ALA A 328 -1.84 20.24 39.10
CA ALA A 328 -0.92 21.36 39.29
C ALA A 328 -1.52 22.67 38.75
N VAL A 329 -2.17 22.63 37.58
CA VAL A 329 -2.90 23.78 37.02
C VAL A 329 -4.03 24.20 37.95
N GLN A 330 -4.84 23.27 38.44
CA GLN A 330 -5.95 23.59 39.35
C GLN A 330 -5.48 24.18 40.69
N ALA A 331 -4.36 23.68 41.24
CA ALA A 331 -3.75 24.23 42.44
C ALA A 331 -3.23 25.65 42.20
N TYR A 332 -2.60 25.89 41.04
CA TYR A 332 -2.14 27.22 40.65
C TYR A 332 -3.31 28.21 40.48
N GLU A 333 -4.39 27.80 39.82
CA GLU A 333 -5.61 28.60 39.67
C GLU A 333 -6.23 28.94 41.04
N SER A 334 -6.29 27.97 41.96
CA SER A 334 -6.82 28.17 43.30
C SER A 334 -5.96 29.15 44.12
N ALA A 335 -4.64 29.04 44.02
CA ALA A 335 -3.71 29.96 44.67
C ALA A 335 -3.82 31.39 44.11
N ALA A 336 -3.93 31.53 42.79
CA ALA A 336 -4.11 32.81 42.13
C ALA A 336 -5.45 33.49 42.50
N VAL A 337 -6.51 32.71 42.72
CA VAL A 337 -7.79 33.22 43.23
C VAL A 337 -7.61 33.76 44.66
N VAL A 338 -6.98 33.01 45.56
CA VAL A 338 -6.72 33.44 46.96
C VAL A 338 -5.87 34.73 47.01
N GLU A 339 -4.86 34.85 46.16
CA GLU A 339 -4.02 36.04 46.07
C GLU A 339 -4.81 37.27 45.58
N ARG A 340 -5.76 37.08 44.64
CA ARG A 340 -6.70 38.15 44.23
C ARG A 340 -7.68 38.52 45.34
N THR A 341 -8.25 37.55 46.08
CA THR A 341 -9.21 37.87 47.16
C THR A 341 -8.54 38.60 48.32
N THR A 342 -7.30 38.25 48.65
CA THR A 342 -6.52 38.90 49.71
C THR A 342 -6.05 40.30 49.33
N THR A 343 -5.72 40.56 48.06
CA THR A 343 -5.40 41.92 47.59
C THR A 343 -6.63 42.82 47.42
N THR A 344 -7.85 42.28 47.32
CA THR A 344 -9.08 43.10 47.22
C THR A 344 -9.64 43.53 48.59
N ALA A 345 -9.20 42.91 49.69
CA ALA A 345 -9.58 43.29 51.06
C ALA A 345 -8.68 44.39 51.67
N ALA A 346 -7.53 44.68 51.04
CA ALA A 346 -6.70 45.83 51.38
C ALA A 346 -7.18 47.05 50.58
N SER A 347 -7.95 47.91 51.24
CA SER A 347 -8.29 49.22 50.73
C SER A 347 -7.02 50.07 50.45
N SER A 348 -7.01 50.69 49.26
CA SER A 348 -6.22 51.87 48.82
C SER A 348 -4.70 51.66 48.60
N PRO A 349 -4.07 52.09 47.46
CA PRO A 349 -4.42 53.23 46.61
C PRO A 349 -4.23 52.96 45.09
N LEU A 350 -5.13 52.22 44.44
CA LEU A 350 -5.00 51.97 42.99
C LEU A 350 -5.45 53.13 42.08
N ASN A 351 -5.97 54.22 42.66
CA ASN A 351 -6.33 55.44 41.91
C ASN A 351 -5.13 56.35 41.59
N LYS A 352 -3.91 56.07 42.09
CA LYS A 352 -2.70 56.84 41.73
C LYS A 352 -1.88 56.25 40.57
N ARG A 353 -2.01 54.96 40.24
CA ARG A 353 -1.19 54.33 39.18
C ARG A 353 -1.81 54.37 37.77
N LYS A 354 -3.14 54.55 37.63
CA LYS A 354 -3.77 54.75 36.31
C LYS A 354 -3.32 56.05 35.62
N LYS A 355 -2.80 57.03 36.36
CA LYS A 355 -2.24 58.29 35.79
C LYS A 355 -0.78 58.18 35.30
N THR A 356 -0.01 57.17 35.72
CA THR A 356 1.42 57.07 35.37
C THR A 356 1.68 56.26 34.10
N VAL A 357 0.82 55.28 33.76
CA VAL A 357 1.00 54.48 32.54
C VAL A 357 0.55 55.24 31.28
N ALA A 358 -0.42 56.15 31.42
CA ALA A 358 -0.87 57.01 30.33
C ALA A 358 0.16 58.10 29.95
N SER A 359 1.16 58.41 30.79
CA SER A 359 2.20 59.40 30.49
C SER A 359 3.51 58.81 29.96
N ILE A 360 3.67 57.48 29.96
CA ILE A 360 4.91 56.81 29.51
C ILE A 360 4.81 56.37 28.04
N PHE A 361 3.62 56.06 27.53
CA PHE A 361 3.40 55.70 26.13
C PHE A 361 2.75 56.83 25.35
N GLY A 362 3.51 57.91 25.20
CA GLY A 362 3.23 58.94 24.19
C GLY A 362 3.54 58.40 22.80
N GLY A 363 2.50 58.23 21.97
CA GLY A 363 2.59 58.30 20.52
C GLY A 363 3.36 57.18 19.80
N SER A 364 2.74 56.01 19.63
CA SER A 364 3.10 55.09 18.53
C SER A 364 1.95 54.14 18.20
N ALA A 365 1.85 53.75 16.92
CA ALA A 365 0.80 52.92 16.32
C ALA A 365 0.59 51.53 16.98
N ILE A 366 1.44 51.16 17.93
CA ILE A 366 1.36 49.93 18.73
C ILE A 366 0.12 49.92 19.65
N ALA A 367 -0.38 51.09 20.08
CA ALA A 367 -1.53 51.19 20.98
C ALA A 367 -2.87 50.71 20.38
N LYS A 368 -3.01 50.71 19.04
CA LYS A 368 -4.23 50.21 18.37
C LYS A 368 -4.24 48.69 18.24
N THR A 369 -3.07 48.05 18.18
CA THR A 369 -2.96 46.59 18.00
C THR A 369 -3.08 45.85 19.34
N THR A 370 -2.56 46.43 20.41
CA THR A 370 -2.66 45.88 21.77
C THR A 370 -4.06 46.01 22.37
N SER A 371 -4.81 47.07 22.04
CA SER A 371 -6.23 47.20 22.42
C SER A 371 -7.09 46.07 21.86
N LYS A 372 -6.83 45.60 20.63
CA LYS A 372 -7.61 44.54 19.99
C LYS A 372 -7.22 43.13 20.46
N ALA A 373 -5.97 42.92 20.88
CA ALA A 373 -5.48 41.66 21.44
C ALA A 373 -5.85 41.48 22.92
N ALA A 374 -6.02 42.58 23.66
CA ALA A 374 -6.52 42.58 25.04
C ALA A 374 -8.02 42.24 25.11
N GLU A 375 -8.80 42.56 24.08
CA GLU A 375 -10.23 42.17 24.00
C GLU A 375 -10.44 40.68 23.75
N THR A 376 -9.44 39.95 23.23
CA THR A 376 -9.58 38.53 22.84
C THR A 376 -8.90 37.53 23.79
N GLY A 377 -8.28 37.97 24.90
CA GLY A 377 -7.63 37.08 25.87
C GLY A 377 -6.43 36.29 25.31
N GLN A 378 -5.90 36.66 24.14
CA GLN A 378 -4.83 35.92 23.45
C GLN A 378 -3.41 36.38 23.81
N ALA A 379 -3.26 37.54 24.45
CA ALA A 379 -1.97 38.07 24.85
C ALA A 379 -1.30 37.21 25.95
N GLU A 380 -2.09 36.66 26.88
CA GLU A 380 -1.60 35.87 28.02
C GLU A 380 -1.14 34.47 27.59
N LEU A 381 -1.79 33.88 26.58
CA LEU A 381 -1.41 32.60 25.97
C LEU A 381 -0.13 32.71 25.13
N LEU A 382 0.07 33.85 24.46
CA LEU A 382 1.27 34.12 23.67
C LEU A 382 2.49 34.31 24.59
N ASP A 383 2.30 35.01 25.70
CA ASP A 383 3.36 35.24 26.70
C ASP A 383 3.75 33.93 27.42
N GLN A 384 2.78 33.08 27.78
CA GLN A 384 3.05 31.76 28.35
C GLN A 384 3.76 30.80 27.37
N TYR A 385 3.49 30.91 26.07
CA TYR A 385 4.14 30.09 25.05
C TYR A 385 5.58 30.54 24.80
N LEU A 386 5.82 31.85 24.68
CA LEU A 386 7.18 32.42 24.53
C LEU A 386 8.06 32.12 25.74
N PHE A 387 7.48 32.12 26.95
CA PHE A 387 8.17 31.74 28.18
C PHE A 387 8.56 30.25 28.22
N ARG A 388 7.77 29.35 27.63
CA ARG A 388 8.10 27.90 27.55
C ARG A 388 9.17 27.59 26.51
N VAL A 389 9.10 28.20 25.32
CA VAL A 389 10.09 27.98 24.25
C VAL A 389 11.49 28.48 24.64
N SER A 390 11.57 29.51 25.47
CA SER A 390 12.83 30.00 26.06
C SER A 390 13.42 29.07 27.13
N LYS A 391 12.60 28.24 27.79
CA LYS A 391 13.03 27.37 28.90
C LYS A 391 13.58 26.03 28.42
N ASP A 392 13.11 25.55 27.26
CA ASP A 392 13.54 24.29 26.64
C ASP A 392 14.75 24.45 25.69
N GLY A 393 15.44 25.61 25.75
CA GLY A 393 16.75 25.82 25.11
C GLY A 393 16.75 25.93 23.58
N MET A 394 15.59 26.08 22.93
CA MET A 394 15.53 26.05 21.46
C MET A 394 15.67 27.42 20.78
N LEU A 395 15.44 28.55 21.47
CA LEU A 395 15.68 29.90 20.93
C LEU A 395 16.00 30.90 22.06
N THR A 396 16.99 31.76 21.84
CA THR A 396 17.27 32.90 22.73
C THR A 396 16.16 33.96 22.60
N ARG A 397 15.88 34.70 23.67
CA ARG A 397 14.86 35.77 23.70
C ARG A 397 15.01 36.77 22.56
N GLU A 398 16.25 37.12 22.19
CA GLU A 398 16.57 37.98 21.04
C GLU A 398 16.10 37.38 19.70
N SER A 399 16.17 36.06 19.52
CA SER A 399 15.73 35.38 18.29
C SER A 399 14.21 35.32 18.15
N CYS A 400 13.48 35.31 19.27
CA CYS A 400 12.02 35.39 19.27
C CYS A 400 11.54 36.81 18.93
N GLU A 401 12.26 37.85 19.37
CA GLU A 401 11.96 39.24 19.05
C GLU A 401 12.22 39.55 17.56
N ASP A 402 13.26 38.95 16.95
CA ASP A 402 13.54 39.02 15.51
C ASP A 402 12.50 38.29 14.63
N LEU A 403 11.97 37.15 15.10
CA LEU A 403 10.91 36.41 14.39
C LEU A 403 9.58 37.17 14.32
N VAL A 404 9.28 37.96 15.37
CA VAL A 404 8.11 38.84 15.39
C VAL A 404 8.31 40.06 14.48
N GLN A 405 9.54 40.55 14.33
CA GLN A 405 9.87 41.65 13.41
C GLN A 405 9.86 41.23 11.93
N THR A 406 10.17 39.98 11.60
CA THR A 406 10.41 39.56 10.20
C THR A 406 9.23 38.94 9.46
N GLY A 407 8.04 38.80 10.07
CA GLY A 407 6.79 38.58 9.33
C GLY A 407 6.76 37.35 8.40
N SER A 408 7.41 36.24 8.75
CA SER A 408 7.44 35.04 7.91
C SER A 408 6.10 34.28 7.95
N ARG A 409 5.25 34.57 6.96
CA ARG A 409 3.93 33.95 6.72
C ARG A 409 3.96 32.42 6.61
N ASN A 410 5.12 31.83 6.31
CA ASN A 410 5.28 30.38 6.06
C ASN A 410 5.33 29.54 7.34
N GLU A 411 5.85 30.07 8.44
CA GLU A 411 5.90 29.32 9.70
C GLU A 411 4.55 29.31 10.42
N ALA A 412 3.83 30.44 10.39
CA ALA A 412 2.45 30.51 10.89
C ALA A 412 1.50 29.53 10.17
N MET A 413 1.73 29.27 8.88
CA MET A 413 0.95 28.29 8.11
C MET A 413 1.26 26.84 8.53
N LYS A 414 2.53 26.51 8.83
CA LYS A 414 2.91 25.19 9.36
C LYS A 414 2.27 24.93 10.72
N VAL A 415 2.29 25.90 11.63
CA VAL A 415 1.67 25.79 12.97
C VAL A 415 0.15 25.58 12.86
N ARG A 416 -0.54 26.33 11.99
CA ARG A 416 -1.99 26.18 11.77
C ARG A 416 -2.37 24.80 11.25
N ASN A 417 -1.58 24.23 10.36
CA ASN A 417 -1.81 22.90 9.79
C ASN A 417 -1.59 21.77 10.82
N THR A 418 -0.56 21.90 11.67
CA THR A 418 -0.28 20.95 12.74
C THR A 418 -1.38 20.95 13.81
N MET A 419 -1.87 22.13 14.22
CA MET A 419 -2.99 22.21 15.16
C MET A 419 -4.31 21.67 14.58
N GLY A 420 -4.57 21.87 13.29
CA GLY A 420 -5.73 21.29 12.61
C GLY A 420 -5.70 19.76 12.56
N TYR A 421 -4.51 19.15 12.45
CA TYR A 421 -4.33 17.71 12.50
C TYR A 421 -4.58 17.14 13.91
N VAL A 422 -3.99 17.74 14.94
CA VAL A 422 -4.17 17.31 16.34
C VAL A 422 -5.64 17.39 16.78
N LYS A 423 -6.35 18.46 16.39
CA LYS A 423 -7.78 18.64 16.72
C LYS A 423 -8.68 17.57 16.07
N ARG A 424 -8.33 17.06 14.88
CA ARG A 424 -9.05 15.96 14.22
C ARG A 424 -8.79 14.62 14.90
N CYS A 425 -7.56 14.36 15.33
CA CYS A 425 -7.22 13.16 16.09
C CYS A 425 -7.98 13.12 17.42
N ILE A 426 -8.05 14.24 18.15
CA ILE A 426 -8.76 14.31 19.44
C ILE A 426 -10.27 14.08 19.27
N ASN A 427 -10.87 14.54 18.17
CA ASN A 427 -12.31 14.40 17.94
C ASN A 427 -12.74 13.01 17.44
N GLY A 428 -11.80 12.19 16.94
CA GLY A 428 -12.08 10.85 16.41
C GLY A 428 -12.14 9.72 17.45
N PHE A 429 -11.84 10.00 18.72
CA PHE A 429 -11.77 9.00 19.80
C PHE A 429 -13.02 8.91 20.68
N LYS A 430 -14.14 9.48 20.24
CA LYS A 430 -15.41 9.36 20.96
C LYS A 430 -16.13 8.08 20.53
N ASP A 431 -15.94 7.03 21.33
CA ASP A 431 -16.72 5.78 21.44
C ASP A 431 -16.04 4.49 20.92
N PRO A 432 -15.23 3.81 21.77
CA PRO A 432 -14.68 2.48 21.50
C PRO A 432 -15.67 1.33 21.68
N ALA A 433 -16.88 1.56 22.22
CA ALA A 433 -17.78 0.50 22.67
C ALA A 433 -18.72 -0.03 21.57
N SER A 434 -18.89 0.67 20.45
CA SER A 434 -19.69 0.20 19.31
C SER A 434 -18.94 -0.75 18.38
N MET A 435 -17.69 -1.11 18.69
CA MET A 435 -16.74 -1.77 17.77
C MET A 435 -16.79 -3.30 17.78
N TRP A 436 -17.63 -3.94 18.61
CA TRP A 436 -17.58 -5.39 18.87
C TRP A 436 -18.91 -6.16 18.71
N SER A 437 -19.96 -5.56 18.13
CA SER A 437 -21.30 -6.19 18.04
C SER A 437 -21.72 -6.63 16.63
N GLY A 438 -20.78 -6.83 15.69
CA GLY A 438 -21.13 -7.10 14.28
C GLY A 438 -20.22 -8.09 13.55
N LEU A 439 -19.91 -9.22 14.18
CA LEU A 439 -19.42 -10.43 13.49
C LEU A 439 -20.47 -11.53 13.54
#